data_AF-A0A8I1AES1-F1
#
_entry.id   AF-A0A8I1AES1-F1
#
_cell.length_a   1.000
_cell.length_b   1.000
_cell.length_c   1.000
_cell.angle_alpha   90.00
_cell.angle_beta   90.00
_cell.angle_gamma   90.00
#
_symmetry.space_group_name_H-M   'P 1'
#
loop_
_entity.id
_entity.type
_entity.pdbx_description
1 polymer ?
#
loop_
_entity_poly.entity_id
_entity_poly.type
_entity_poly.pdbx_seq_one_letter_code
_entity_poly.pdbx_strand_id
1 'polypeptide(L)'
;MGLIPRTPNGSITYALGLIGGVGGSITIASYGYWVREKNWSGPPWIPVMRLDTCVAYTLTAIFTLSLLIVGAEFLYGSGIELQNEEGLIHLAVLLGKEFGTPVYWLFLLGFWSASFTSVLGVFNGVPYLFADLVRHFKKEVPGTKEPAPVSVRDPFYRGFLLWMTFPPMLLLFLEKPVGLVILYGVLGSLFMPFISVTLLILLNSKKLDPAYRNRWWANAVLIISLVLFAILAVNEIMDMV
;
A
#
# COMPACT_ATOMS: atom_id res chain seq x y z
N MET A 1 -10.03 -22.03 -18.33
CA MET A 1 -11.01 -22.58 -17.35
C MET A 1 -10.48 -22.33 -15.93
N GLY A 2 -10.56 -21.09 -15.44
CA GLY A 2 -9.99 -20.64 -14.16
C GLY A 2 -11.00 -20.05 -13.18
N LEU A 3 -12.29 -20.36 -13.35
CA LEU A 3 -13.41 -19.80 -12.56
C LEU A 3 -13.83 -20.69 -11.37
N ILE A 4 -13.17 -21.82 -11.16
CA ILE A 4 -13.41 -22.69 -9.99
C ILE A 4 -12.20 -22.51 -9.05
N PRO A 5 -12.39 -21.93 -7.85
CA PRO A 5 -11.31 -21.83 -6.88
C PRO A 5 -10.86 -23.23 -6.47
N ARG A 6 -9.70 -23.65 -6.95
CA ARG A 6 -8.99 -24.85 -6.47
C ARG A 6 -7.65 -24.37 -5.95
N THR A 7 -7.45 -24.46 -4.64
CA THR A 7 -6.20 -24.09 -3.99
C THR A 7 -5.37 -25.35 -3.75
N PRO A 8 -4.18 -25.49 -4.34
CA PRO A 8 -3.18 -26.45 -3.89
C PRO A 8 -2.84 -26.23 -2.41
N ASN A 9 -2.45 -27.29 -1.70
CA ASN A 9 -2.02 -27.17 -0.30
C ASN A 9 -0.85 -26.16 -0.20
N GLY A 10 -0.98 -25.15 0.67
CA GLY A 10 -0.02 -24.04 0.83
C GLY A 10 -0.33 -22.77 0.02
N SER A 11 -1.22 -22.81 -0.98
CA SER A 11 -1.53 -21.62 -1.81
C SER A 11 -2.38 -20.57 -1.10
N ILE A 12 -3.09 -20.95 -0.03
CA ILE A 12 -3.91 -20.03 0.77
C ILE A 12 -3.01 -19.02 1.48
N THR A 13 -1.86 -19.43 2.01
CA THR A 13 -0.90 -18.52 2.66
C THR A 13 -0.34 -17.50 1.65
N TYR A 14 0.04 -17.94 0.44
CA TYR A 14 0.48 -17.04 -0.62
C TYR A 14 -0.63 -16.08 -1.10
N ALA A 15 -1.87 -16.58 -1.24
CA ALA A 15 -3.01 -15.74 -1.61
C ALA A 15 -3.34 -14.71 -0.52
N LEU A 16 -3.28 -15.11 0.75
CA LEU A 16 -3.46 -14.22 1.89
C LEU A 16 -2.32 -13.19 1.99
N GLY A 17 -1.07 -13.59 1.74
CA GLY A 17 0.07 -12.68 1.68
C GLY A 17 -0.05 -11.64 0.56
N LEU A 18 -0.54 -12.04 -0.62
CA LEU A 18 -0.86 -11.13 -1.73
C LEU A 18 -1.96 -10.13 -1.36
N ILE A 19 -3.04 -10.59 -0.72
CA ILE A 19 -4.10 -9.71 -0.20
C ILE A 19 -3.52 -8.74 0.84
N GLY A 20 -2.58 -9.23 1.66
CA GLY A 20 -1.89 -8.46 2.68
C GLY A 20 -1.04 -7.32 2.13
N GLY A 21 -0.24 -7.61 1.11
CA GLY A 21 0.67 -6.64 0.49
C GLY A 21 -0.03 -5.55 -0.31
N VAL A 22 -1.19 -5.84 -0.93
CA VAL A 22 -1.89 -4.88 -1.80
C VAL A 22 -2.80 -3.92 -1.02
N GLY A 23 -3.42 -4.39 0.07
CA GLY A 23 -4.39 -3.59 0.81
C GLY A 23 -3.78 -2.69 1.88
N GLY A 24 -2.55 -2.96 2.34
CA GLY A 24 -2.13 -2.65 3.71
C GLY A 24 -1.11 -1.57 3.96
N SER A 25 -1.01 -0.60 3.06
CA SER A 25 0.08 0.37 3.15
C SER A 25 -0.22 1.55 4.08
N ILE A 26 0.84 2.05 4.71
CA ILE A 26 0.91 3.30 5.48
C ILE A 26 0.32 4.48 4.69
N THR A 27 0.41 4.43 3.36
CA THR A 27 -0.10 5.48 2.46
C THR A 27 -1.60 5.68 2.50
N ILE A 28 -2.40 4.71 2.97
CA ILE A 28 -3.86 4.91 3.14
C ILE A 28 -4.13 6.00 4.17
N ALA A 29 -3.33 6.07 5.24
CA ALA A 29 -3.45 7.13 6.23
C ALA A 29 -3.02 8.50 5.65
N SER A 30 -2.12 8.51 4.68
CA SER A 30 -1.67 9.72 3.98
C SER A 30 -2.77 10.38 3.13
N TYR A 31 -3.76 9.62 2.66
CA TYR A 31 -4.86 10.15 1.84
C TYR A 31 -5.61 11.32 2.53
N GLY A 32 -5.76 11.27 3.85
CA GLY A 32 -6.36 12.35 4.63
C GLY A 32 -5.63 13.69 4.51
N TYR A 33 -4.31 13.68 4.34
CA TYR A 33 -3.51 14.89 4.14
C TYR A 33 -3.71 15.45 2.73
N TRP A 34 -3.78 14.60 1.68
CA TRP A 34 -4.03 15.06 0.31
C TRP A 34 -5.42 15.67 0.12
N VAL A 35 -6.44 15.09 0.76
CA VAL A 35 -7.80 15.65 0.81
C VAL A 35 -7.77 17.05 1.43
N ARG A 36 -7.00 17.21 2.52
CA ARG A 36 -6.84 18.50 3.20
C ARG A 36 -6.07 19.51 2.36
N GLU A 37 -5.00 19.12 1.67
CA GLU A 37 -4.25 19.99 0.75
C GLU A 37 -5.12 20.51 -0.39
N LYS A 38 -6.04 19.68 -0.91
CA LYS A 38 -7.03 20.07 -1.91
C LYS A 38 -8.15 20.95 -1.34
N ASN A 39 -8.12 21.27 -0.05
CA ASN A 39 -9.18 21.98 0.68
C ASN A 39 -10.55 21.30 0.60
N TRP A 40 -10.58 19.98 0.40
CA TRP A 40 -11.81 19.20 0.44
C TRP A 40 -12.23 19.05 1.90
N SER A 41 -13.25 19.81 2.28
CA SER A 41 -13.73 19.87 3.66
C SER A 41 -15.24 19.71 3.75
N GLY A 42 -15.68 18.91 4.72
CA GLY A 42 -17.08 18.65 4.99
C GLY A 42 -17.74 17.58 4.09
N PRO A 43 -19.03 17.28 4.35
CA PRO A 43 -19.75 16.20 3.69
C PRO A 43 -19.86 16.21 2.16
N PRO A 44 -19.96 17.36 1.46
CA PRO A 44 -20.16 17.39 0.02
C PRO A 44 -19.06 16.69 -0.79
N TRP A 45 -17.86 16.55 -0.23
CA TRP A 45 -16.72 15.90 -0.88
C TRP A 45 -16.68 14.37 -0.70
N ILE A 46 -17.50 13.81 0.19
CA ILE A 46 -17.53 12.35 0.45
C ILE A 46 -17.86 11.54 -0.83
N PRO A 47 -18.87 11.92 -1.66
CA PRO A 47 -19.11 11.23 -2.92
C PRO A 47 -17.92 11.29 -3.88
N VAL A 48 -17.22 12.43 -3.93
CA VAL A 48 -16.04 12.62 -4.79
C VAL A 48 -14.89 11.72 -4.31
N MET A 49 -14.62 11.69 -3.00
CA MET A 49 -13.60 10.81 -2.41
C MET A 49 -13.90 9.33 -2.66
N ARG A 50 -15.18 8.92 -2.60
CA ARG A 50 -15.59 7.55 -2.93
C ARG A 50 -15.37 7.22 -4.40
N LEU A 51 -15.69 8.14 -5.30
CA LEU A 51 -15.44 7.96 -6.73
C LEU A 51 -13.95 7.86 -7.03
N ASP A 52 -13.15 8.77 -6.47
CA ASP A 52 -11.69 8.78 -6.57
C ASP A 52 -11.09 7.44 -6.12
N THR A 53 -11.49 6.98 -4.93
CA THR A 53 -11.05 5.69 -4.38
C THR A 53 -11.52 4.51 -5.24
N CYS A 54 -12.76 4.55 -5.73
CA CYS A 54 -13.33 3.51 -6.58
C CYS A 54 -12.57 3.38 -7.90
N VAL A 55 -12.29 4.50 -8.57
CA VAL A 55 -11.52 4.53 -9.82
C VAL A 55 -10.10 4.02 -9.57
N ALA A 56 -9.44 4.49 -8.51
CA ALA A 56 -8.10 4.04 -8.15
C ALA A 56 -8.03 2.51 -7.98
N TYR A 57 -8.86 1.94 -7.10
CA TYR A 57 -8.84 0.50 -6.86
C TYR A 57 -9.31 -0.33 -8.06
N THR A 58 -10.22 0.19 -8.89
CA THR A 58 -10.64 -0.48 -10.13
C THR A 58 -9.48 -0.59 -11.12
N LEU A 59 -8.75 0.51 -11.32
CA LEU A 59 -7.56 0.50 -12.19
C LEU A 59 -6.46 -0.39 -11.64
N THR A 60 -6.23 -0.39 -10.31
CA THR A 60 -5.28 -1.30 -9.67
C THR A 60 -5.69 -2.77 -9.86
N ALA A 61 -6.97 -3.09 -9.74
CA ALA A 61 -7.47 -4.44 -9.96
C ALA A 61 -7.27 -4.88 -11.42
N ILE A 62 -7.62 -4.03 -12.39
CA ILE A 62 -7.39 -4.30 -13.83
C ILE A 62 -5.90 -4.52 -14.09
N PHE A 63 -5.04 -3.65 -13.59
CA PHE A 63 -3.59 -3.77 -13.77
C PHE A 63 -3.04 -5.06 -13.17
N THR A 64 -3.44 -5.40 -11.94
CA THR A 64 -3.00 -6.61 -11.24
C THR A 64 -3.47 -7.87 -11.96
N LEU A 65 -4.72 -7.90 -12.42
CA LEU A 65 -5.26 -9.02 -13.19
C LEU A 65 -4.57 -9.16 -14.55
N SER A 66 -4.28 -8.05 -15.24
CA SER A 66 -3.52 -8.06 -16.49
C SER A 66 -2.12 -8.62 -16.28
N LEU A 67 -1.41 -8.18 -15.24
CA LEU A 67 -0.08 -8.73 -14.91
C LEU A 67 -0.15 -10.20 -14.53
N LEU A 68 -1.19 -10.64 -13.82
CA LEU A 68 -1.39 -12.04 -13.48
C LEU A 68 -1.60 -12.89 -14.74
N ILE A 69 -2.40 -12.42 -15.70
CA ILE A 69 -2.66 -13.12 -16.98
C ILE A 69 -1.37 -13.20 -17.80
N VAL A 70 -0.65 -12.09 -17.94
CA VAL A 70 0.63 -12.04 -18.67
C VAL A 70 1.65 -12.95 -18.00
N GLY A 71 1.77 -12.88 -16.66
CA GLY A 71 2.64 -13.77 -15.90
C GLY A 71 2.26 -15.24 -16.09
N ALA A 72 0.97 -15.57 -16.04
CA ALA A 72 0.51 -16.94 -16.26
C ALA A 72 0.83 -17.43 -17.69
N GLU A 73 0.57 -16.65 -18.73
CA GLU A 73 0.81 -17.09 -20.11
C GLU A 73 2.30 -17.31 -20.41
N PHE A 74 3.16 -16.43 -19.92
CA PHE A 74 4.57 -16.41 -20.29
C PHE A 74 5.51 -17.11 -19.30
N LEU A 75 5.09 -17.30 -18.04
CA LEU A 75 5.89 -17.96 -17.01
C LEU A 75 5.44 -19.39 -16.72
N TYR A 76 4.18 -19.73 -17.04
CA TYR A 76 3.67 -21.07 -16.79
C TYR A 76 4.28 -22.06 -17.80
N GLY A 77 5.19 -22.90 -17.31
CA GLY A 77 5.88 -23.92 -18.11
C GLY A 77 7.22 -23.49 -18.72
N SER A 78 7.67 -22.25 -18.53
CA SER A 78 8.99 -21.79 -19.00
C SER A 78 10.13 -22.01 -17.99
N GLY A 79 9.81 -22.36 -16.74
CA GLY A 79 10.81 -22.61 -15.68
C GLY A 79 11.57 -21.36 -15.23
N ILE A 80 11.15 -20.18 -15.68
CA ILE A 80 11.79 -18.90 -15.32
C ILE A 80 11.25 -18.49 -13.96
N GLU A 81 12.08 -18.64 -12.92
CA GLU A 81 11.83 -18.03 -11.63
C GLU A 81 12.09 -16.52 -11.74
N LEU A 82 11.04 -15.70 -11.63
CA LEU A 82 11.15 -14.25 -11.51
C LEU A 82 11.72 -13.86 -10.14
N GLN A 83 12.96 -14.22 -9.85
CA GLN A 83 13.58 -13.90 -8.56
C GLN A 83 14.36 -12.57 -8.57
N ASN A 84 14.53 -11.90 -9.72
CA ASN A 84 15.34 -10.67 -9.82
C ASN A 84 14.77 -9.64 -10.81
N GLU A 85 15.32 -8.41 -10.75
CA GLU A 85 15.05 -7.27 -11.65
C GLU A 85 15.09 -7.64 -13.14
N GLU A 86 15.90 -8.64 -13.49
CA GLU A 86 16.05 -9.19 -14.85
C GLU A 86 14.77 -9.86 -15.38
N GLY A 87 13.93 -10.41 -14.50
CA GLY A 87 12.73 -11.15 -14.90
C GLY A 87 11.69 -10.30 -15.64
N LEU A 88 11.57 -9.02 -15.28
CA LEU A 88 10.64 -8.09 -15.93
C LEU A 88 11.18 -7.59 -17.28
N ILE A 89 12.50 -7.43 -17.39
CA ILE A 89 13.17 -7.11 -18.66
C ILE A 89 13.00 -8.28 -19.63
N HIS A 90 13.15 -9.52 -19.15
CA HIS A 90 12.88 -10.72 -19.95
C HIS A 90 11.44 -10.77 -20.44
N LEU A 91 10.47 -10.44 -19.60
CA LEU A 91 9.07 -10.37 -19.99
C LEU A 91 8.83 -9.30 -21.07
N ALA A 92 9.44 -8.12 -20.94
CA ALA A 92 9.37 -7.07 -21.96
C ALA A 92 9.90 -7.57 -23.31
N VAL A 93 11.06 -8.24 -23.32
CA VAL A 93 11.67 -8.83 -24.53
C VAL A 93 10.74 -9.87 -25.16
N LEU A 94 10.10 -10.71 -24.34
CA LEU A 94 9.19 -11.76 -24.82
C LEU A 94 7.93 -11.15 -25.47
N LEU A 95 7.33 -10.16 -24.81
CA LEU A 95 6.22 -9.38 -25.38
C LEU A 95 6.61 -8.66 -26.67
N GLY A 96 7.84 -8.13 -26.73
CA GLY A 96 8.39 -7.50 -27.92
C GLY A 96 8.60 -8.46 -29.08
N LYS A 97 8.97 -9.71 -28.81
CA LYS A 97 9.10 -10.76 -29.83
C LYS A 97 7.73 -11.16 -30.39
N GLU A 98 6.73 -11.29 -29.54
CA GLU A 98 5.39 -11.75 -29.94
C GLU A 98 4.57 -10.63 -30.63
N PHE A 99 4.59 -9.42 -30.07
CA PHE A 99 3.72 -8.31 -30.51
C PHE A 99 4.48 -7.15 -31.17
N GLY A 100 5.81 -7.24 -31.27
CA GLY A 100 6.66 -6.25 -31.92
C GLY A 100 7.20 -5.15 -30.99
N THR A 101 8.12 -4.36 -31.54
CA THR A 101 8.87 -3.29 -30.85
C THR A 101 8.00 -2.24 -30.15
N PRO A 102 6.83 -1.82 -30.65
CA PRO A 102 5.99 -0.84 -29.94
C PRO A 102 5.51 -1.34 -28.58
N VAL A 103 5.13 -2.62 -28.47
CA VAL A 103 4.63 -3.22 -27.22
C VAL A 103 5.75 -3.37 -26.19
N TYR A 104 6.97 -3.69 -26.63
CA TYR A 104 8.15 -3.69 -25.79
C TYR A 104 8.34 -2.35 -25.06
N TRP A 105 8.34 -1.24 -25.81
CA TRP A 105 8.54 0.09 -25.22
C TRP A 105 7.34 0.54 -24.38
N LEU A 106 6.11 0.23 -24.80
CA LEU A 106 4.91 0.53 -24.02
C LEU A 106 4.96 -0.17 -22.65
N PHE A 107 5.36 -1.44 -22.61
CA PHE A 107 5.49 -2.20 -21.38
C PHE A 107 6.57 -1.60 -20.47
N LEU A 108 7.76 -1.30 -21.00
CA LEU A 108 8.84 -0.70 -20.20
C LEU A 108 8.48 0.68 -19.64
N LEU A 109 7.88 1.55 -20.46
CA LEU A 109 7.44 2.86 -20.00
C LEU A 109 6.31 2.76 -18.97
N GLY A 110 5.38 1.84 -19.16
CA GLY A 110 4.31 1.56 -18.19
C GLY A 110 4.88 1.06 -16.87
N PHE A 111 5.80 0.10 -16.91
CA PHE A 111 6.47 -0.44 -15.73
C PHE A 111 7.28 0.63 -14.99
N TRP A 112 8.07 1.42 -15.72
CA TRP A 112 8.82 2.54 -15.14
C TRP A 112 7.88 3.56 -14.48
N SER A 113 6.79 3.93 -15.16
CA SER A 113 5.81 4.87 -14.63
C SER A 113 5.14 4.35 -13.35
N ALA A 114 4.74 3.07 -13.33
CA ALA A 114 4.13 2.44 -12.15
C ALA A 114 5.11 2.39 -10.96
N SER A 115 6.36 2.00 -11.20
CA SER A 115 7.40 1.91 -10.17
C SER A 115 7.75 3.30 -9.61
N PHE A 116 7.97 4.26 -10.50
CA PHE A 116 8.32 5.63 -10.13
C PHE A 116 7.20 6.32 -9.34
N THR A 117 5.95 6.20 -9.78
CA THR A 117 4.79 6.81 -9.09
C THR A 117 4.54 6.21 -7.71
N SER A 118 4.79 4.91 -7.53
CA SER A 118 4.68 4.25 -6.22
C SER A 118 5.66 4.83 -5.19
N VAL A 119 6.92 5.05 -5.59
CA VAL A 119 7.94 5.68 -4.73
C VAL A 119 7.54 7.11 -4.38
N LEU A 120 7.08 7.90 -5.35
CA LEU A 120 6.64 9.28 -5.12
C LEU A 120 5.50 9.37 -4.10
N GLY A 121 4.53 8.45 -4.15
CA GLY A 121 3.42 8.41 -3.20
C GLY A 121 3.88 8.26 -1.75
N VAL A 122 4.86 7.38 -1.51
CA VAL A 122 5.44 7.16 -0.17
C VAL A 122 6.29 8.37 0.26
N PHE A 123 7.12 8.89 -0.64
CA PHE A 123 7.99 10.04 -0.36
C PHE A 123 7.20 11.29 0.00
N ASN A 124 6.02 11.48 -0.58
CA ASN A 124 5.15 12.58 -0.22
C ASN A 124 4.28 12.26 1.02
N GLY A 125 3.70 11.06 1.10
CA GLY A 125 2.67 10.73 2.07
C GLY A 125 3.18 10.43 3.48
N VAL A 126 4.27 9.68 3.63
CA VAL A 126 4.75 9.22 4.95
C VAL A 126 5.33 10.35 5.81
N PRO A 127 6.06 11.35 5.27
CA PRO A 127 6.56 12.45 6.09
C PRO A 127 5.47 13.29 6.74
N TYR A 128 4.27 13.34 6.16
CA TYR A 128 3.11 13.97 6.80
C TYR A 128 2.76 13.31 8.13
N LEU A 129 2.66 11.97 8.14
CA LEU A 129 2.35 11.19 9.34
C LEU A 129 3.43 11.36 10.41
N PHE A 130 4.70 11.34 10.01
CA PHE A 130 5.82 11.53 10.95
C PHE A 130 5.82 12.93 11.56
N ALA A 131 5.67 13.98 10.75
CA ALA A 131 5.66 15.35 11.23
C ALA A 131 4.50 15.59 12.21
N ASP A 132 3.32 15.05 11.92
CA ASP A 132 2.15 15.15 12.80
C ASP A 132 2.38 14.42 14.13
N LEU A 133 2.95 13.21 14.07
CA LEU A 133 3.31 12.43 15.26
C LEU A 133 4.29 13.19 16.16
N VAL A 134 5.36 13.75 15.59
CA VAL A 134 6.38 14.49 16.35
C VAL A 134 5.79 15.76 16.98
N ARG A 135 4.96 16.52 16.25
CA ARG A 135 4.27 17.70 16.78
C ARG A 135 3.31 17.35 17.90
N HIS A 136 2.61 16.22 17.79
CA HIS A 136 1.74 15.71 18.85
C HIS A 136 2.52 15.35 20.12
N PHE A 137 3.65 14.64 19.99
CA PHE A 137 4.50 14.27 21.14
C PHE A 137 5.19 15.46 21.80
N LYS A 138 5.59 16.47 21.02
CA LYS A 138 6.20 17.70 21.55
C LYS A 138 5.23 18.58 22.34
N LYS A 139 3.96 18.19 22.47
CA LYS A 139 2.91 18.96 23.17
C LYS A 139 2.90 20.43 22.74
N GLU A 140 3.06 20.71 21.45
CA GLU A 140 2.91 22.08 20.91
C GLU A 140 1.45 22.57 20.94
N VAL A 141 0.53 21.90 21.65
CA VAL A 141 -0.80 22.45 21.92
C VAL A 141 -1.28 22.16 23.35
N PRO A 142 -0.85 22.96 24.35
CA PRO A 142 -1.69 23.30 25.48
C PRO A 142 -2.48 24.57 25.12
N GLY A 143 -3.76 24.42 24.78
CA GLY A 143 -4.75 25.47 25.06
C GLY A 143 -5.10 26.54 24.00
N THR A 144 -4.61 26.54 22.76
CA THR A 144 -4.99 27.61 21.79
C THR A 144 -5.13 27.12 20.35
N LYS A 145 -6.38 27.14 19.83
CA LYS A 145 -6.80 26.93 18.43
C LYS A 145 -6.34 25.61 17.81
N GLU A 146 -7.13 25.07 16.89
CA GLU A 146 -6.74 23.84 16.18
C GLU A 146 -5.33 24.04 15.57
N PRO A 147 -4.36 23.14 15.86
CA PRO A 147 -3.01 23.30 15.35
C PRO A 147 -3.03 23.39 13.83
N ALA A 148 -2.27 24.35 13.29
CA ALA A 148 -2.16 24.52 11.85
C ALA A 148 -1.73 23.19 11.20
N PRO A 149 -2.38 22.78 10.10
CA PRO A 149 -2.09 21.52 9.45
C PRO A 149 -0.62 21.44 9.03
N VAL A 150 -0.06 20.24 9.10
CA VAL A 150 1.30 19.98 8.59
C VAL A 150 1.37 20.37 7.13
N SER A 151 2.48 20.99 6.72
CA SER A 151 2.77 21.42 5.36
C SER A 151 4.11 20.84 4.89
N VAL A 152 4.32 20.72 3.58
CA VAL A 152 5.63 20.37 2.97
C VAL A 152 6.80 21.30 3.37
N ARG A 153 6.50 22.46 3.98
CA ARG A 153 7.52 23.38 4.52
C ARG A 153 7.90 23.08 5.97
N ASP A 154 7.20 22.17 6.63
CA ASP A 154 7.46 21.79 8.02
C ASP A 154 8.87 21.17 8.15
N PRO A 155 9.69 21.62 9.13
CA PRO A 155 11.03 21.09 9.32
C PRO A 155 11.04 19.58 9.62
N PHE A 156 10.02 19.06 10.33
CA PHE A 156 9.94 17.62 10.60
C PHE A 156 9.59 16.84 9.33
N TYR A 157 8.73 17.39 8.47
CA TYR A 157 8.41 16.81 7.16
C TYR A 157 9.69 16.69 6.31
N ARG A 158 10.43 17.80 6.16
CA ARG A 158 11.65 17.83 5.33
C ARG A 158 12.78 17.00 5.92
N GLY A 159 12.95 17.04 7.24
CA GLY A 159 13.94 16.22 7.95
C GLY A 159 13.69 14.74 7.72
N PHE A 160 12.43 14.29 7.84
CA PHE A 160 12.08 12.89 7.58
C PHE A 160 12.20 12.53 6.10
N LEU A 161 11.87 13.43 5.18
CA LEU A 161 12.09 13.22 3.75
C LEU A 161 13.57 12.99 3.40
N LEU A 162 14.47 13.79 4.00
CA LEU A 162 15.92 13.60 3.84
C LEU A 162 16.37 12.28 4.48
N TRP A 163 15.80 11.93 5.63
CA TRP A 163 16.09 10.66 6.31
C TRP A 163 15.59 9.43 5.53
N MET A 164 14.48 9.51 4.81
CA MET A 164 14.06 8.42 3.92
C MET A 164 14.89 8.34 2.64
N THR A 165 15.54 9.44 2.23
CA THR A 165 16.33 9.48 1.00
C THR A 165 17.75 8.97 1.22
N PHE A 166 18.49 9.53 2.17
CA PHE A 166 19.94 9.35 2.27
C PHE A 166 20.36 8.12 3.11
N PRO A 167 19.85 7.92 4.35
CA PRO A 167 20.17 6.73 5.13
C PRO A 167 19.95 5.40 4.39
N PRO A 168 18.85 5.17 3.65
CA PRO A 168 18.68 3.92 2.93
C PRO A 168 19.69 3.71 1.79
N MET A 169 20.27 4.77 1.22
CA MET A 169 21.34 4.62 0.23
C MET A 169 22.59 3.97 0.82
N LEU A 170 22.83 4.11 2.13
CA LEU A 170 23.93 3.42 2.80
C LEU A 170 23.73 1.89 2.82
N LEU A 171 22.48 1.44 2.73
CA LEU A 171 22.15 0.01 2.66
C LEU A 171 22.54 -0.61 1.32
N LEU A 172 22.75 0.20 0.27
CA LEU A 172 23.28 -0.30 -1.02
C LEU A 172 24.68 -0.91 -0.88
N PHE A 173 25.48 -0.43 0.08
CA PHE A 173 26.81 -0.99 0.36
C PHE A 173 26.76 -2.33 1.12
N LEU A 174 25.60 -2.71 1.67
CA LEU A 174 25.44 -3.91 2.48
C LEU A 174 25.01 -5.14 1.65
N GLU A 175 24.81 -4.99 0.34
CA GLU A 175 24.57 -5.98 -0.73
C GLU A 175 23.52 -7.10 -0.50
N LYS A 176 22.91 -7.26 0.69
CA LYS A 176 21.83 -8.22 0.96
C LYS A 176 20.93 -7.77 2.10
N PRO A 177 19.65 -7.42 1.84
CA PRO A 177 18.76 -6.89 2.87
C PRO A 177 17.71 -7.91 3.31
N VAL A 178 18.04 -9.20 3.46
CA VAL A 178 17.04 -10.22 3.88
C VAL A 178 16.35 -9.79 5.18
N GLY A 179 17.11 -9.30 6.16
CA GLY A 179 16.57 -8.78 7.42
C GLY A 179 15.70 -7.52 7.25
N LEU A 180 15.98 -6.66 6.27
CA LEU A 180 15.18 -5.46 5.98
C LEU A 180 13.87 -5.81 5.26
N VAL A 181 13.89 -6.79 4.35
CA VAL A 181 12.68 -7.33 3.69
C VAL A 181 11.78 -7.98 4.73
N ILE A 182 12.36 -8.80 5.62
CA ILE A 182 11.65 -9.41 6.74
C ILE A 182 11.07 -8.33 7.67
N LEU A 183 11.87 -7.36 8.09
CA LEU A 183 11.41 -6.26 8.96
C LEU A 183 10.28 -5.46 8.31
N TYR A 184 10.37 -5.18 7.02
CA TYR A 184 9.33 -4.51 6.26
C TYR A 184 8.04 -5.34 6.21
N GLY A 185 8.15 -6.65 5.96
CA GLY A 185 7.01 -7.58 5.98
C GLY A 185 6.31 -7.62 7.33
N VAL A 186 7.08 -7.75 8.42
CA VAL A 186 6.55 -7.76 9.79
C VAL A 186 5.85 -6.43 10.11
N LEU A 187 6.50 -5.29 9.85
CA LEU A 187 5.91 -3.97 10.10
C LEU A 187 4.64 -3.74 9.28
N GLY A 188 4.61 -4.17 8.02
CA GLY A 188 3.42 -4.10 7.16
C GLY A 188 2.27 -4.97 7.67
N SER A 189 2.57 -6.19 8.12
CA SER A 189 1.57 -7.13 8.65
C SER A 189 0.86 -6.61 9.91
N LEU A 190 1.57 -5.87 10.76
CA LEU A 190 1.03 -5.28 12.00
C LEU A 190 0.23 -3.99 11.75
N PHE A 191 0.54 -3.29 10.67
CA PHE A 191 -0.06 -1.98 10.39
C PHE A 191 -1.54 -2.09 9.99
N MET A 192 -1.90 -3.14 9.25
CA MET A 192 -3.29 -3.35 8.82
C MET A 192 -4.29 -3.66 9.94
N PRO A 193 -3.96 -4.56 10.88
CA PRO A 193 -4.72 -4.73 12.12
C PRO A 193 -4.91 -3.42 12.87
N PHE A 194 -3.84 -2.62 12.99
CA PHE A 194 -3.88 -1.33 13.67
C PHE A 194 -4.86 -0.35 13.00
N ILE A 195 -4.80 -0.19 11.68
CA ILE A 195 -5.76 0.65 10.93
C ILE A 195 -7.19 0.10 11.08
N SER A 196 -7.37 -1.21 10.90
CA SER A 196 -8.71 -1.82 10.91
C SER A 196 -9.40 -1.60 12.27
N VAL A 197 -8.68 -1.81 13.37
CA VAL A 197 -9.18 -1.55 14.73
C VAL A 197 -9.46 -0.06 14.92
N THR A 198 -8.55 0.81 14.49
CA THR A 198 -8.70 2.26 14.64
C THR A 198 -9.92 2.78 13.88
N LEU A 199 -10.13 2.33 12.64
CA LEU A 199 -11.30 2.68 11.84
C LEU A 199 -12.59 2.11 12.43
N LEU A 200 -12.57 0.88 12.96
CA LEU A 200 -13.73 0.31 13.67
C LEU A 200 -14.12 1.18 14.87
N ILE A 201 -13.16 1.65 15.67
CA ILE A 201 -13.43 2.50 16.84
C ILE A 201 -13.91 3.88 16.41
N LEU A 202 -13.18 4.53 15.50
CA LEU A 202 -13.49 5.89 15.06
C LEU A 202 -14.83 5.94 14.33
N LEU A 203 -15.06 5.09 13.33
CA LEU A 203 -16.26 5.14 12.48
C LEU A 203 -17.53 4.61 13.16
N ASN A 204 -17.42 3.96 14.33
CA ASN A 204 -18.57 3.61 15.17
C ASN A 204 -18.73 4.55 16.38
N SER A 205 -17.87 5.58 16.51
CA SER A 205 -17.92 6.51 17.63
C SER A 205 -19.17 7.39 17.62
N LYS A 206 -19.70 7.68 18.82
CA LYS A 206 -20.83 8.61 19.01
C LYS A 206 -20.50 10.05 18.57
N LYS A 207 -19.21 10.38 18.40
CA LYS A 207 -18.73 11.70 17.94
C LYS A 207 -19.01 11.96 16.45
N LEU A 208 -19.26 10.92 15.65
CA LEU A 208 -19.63 11.05 14.24
C LEU A 208 -21.15 11.08 14.08
N ASP A 209 -21.60 11.89 13.12
CA ASP A 209 -22.98 11.91 12.66
C ASP A 209 -23.39 10.49 12.21
N PRO A 210 -24.54 9.97 12.69
CA PRO A 210 -25.08 8.67 12.28
C PRO A 210 -25.02 8.38 10.78
N ALA A 211 -25.18 9.39 9.92
CA ALA A 211 -25.15 9.22 8.46
C ALA A 211 -23.79 8.76 7.90
N TYR A 212 -22.68 9.05 8.60
CA TYR A 212 -21.31 8.71 8.19
C TYR A 212 -20.70 7.57 9.01
N ARG A 213 -21.46 6.99 9.95
CA ARG A 213 -20.99 5.82 10.70
C ARG A 213 -20.90 4.60 9.79
N ASN A 214 -20.06 3.66 10.21
CA ASN A 214 -19.95 2.40 9.49
C ASN A 214 -21.30 1.66 9.45
N ARG A 215 -21.63 1.15 8.27
CA ARG A 215 -22.74 0.20 8.12
C ARG A 215 -22.29 -1.17 8.62
N TRP A 216 -23.25 -2.05 8.92
CA TRP A 216 -22.98 -3.39 9.41
C TRP A 216 -22.04 -4.19 8.48
N TRP A 217 -22.18 -4.06 7.16
CA TRP A 217 -21.31 -4.72 6.19
C TRP A 217 -19.88 -4.16 6.19
N ALA A 218 -19.70 -2.86 6.43
CA ALA A 218 -18.39 -2.25 6.52
C ALA A 218 -17.64 -2.74 7.77
N ASN A 219 -18.38 -2.86 8.90
CA ASN A 219 -17.85 -3.49 10.11
C ASN A 219 -17.48 -4.96 9.87
N ALA A 220 -18.34 -5.73 9.18
CA ALA A 220 -18.05 -7.12 8.85
C ALA A 220 -16.77 -7.26 8.02
N VAL A 221 -16.58 -6.42 6.99
CA VAL A 221 -15.37 -6.42 6.15
C VAL A 221 -14.12 -6.06 6.98
N LEU A 222 -14.18 -5.05 7.84
CA LEU A 222 -13.05 -4.68 8.70
C LEU A 222 -12.70 -5.78 9.72
N ILE A 223 -13.70 -6.45 10.28
CA ILE A 223 -13.49 -7.58 11.20
C ILE A 223 -12.86 -8.77 10.46
N ILE A 224 -13.37 -9.10 9.27
CA ILE A 224 -12.80 -10.16 8.44
C ILE A 224 -11.34 -9.84 8.09
N SER A 225 -11.06 -8.61 7.66
CA SER A 225 -9.70 -8.13 7.42
C SER A 225 -8.82 -8.32 8.65
N LEU A 226 -9.28 -7.85 9.82
CA LEU A 226 -8.55 -7.98 11.08
C LEU A 226 -8.21 -9.45 11.42
N VAL A 227 -9.17 -10.36 11.26
CA VAL A 227 -8.97 -11.79 11.50
C VAL A 227 -7.97 -12.38 10.51
N LEU A 228 -8.09 -12.08 9.22
CA LEU A 228 -7.19 -12.58 8.19
C LEU A 228 -5.74 -12.14 8.42
N PHE A 229 -5.53 -10.85 8.72
CA PHE A 229 -4.19 -10.33 9.01
C PHE A 229 -3.63 -10.84 10.34
N ALA A 230 -4.47 -11.08 11.35
CA ALA A 230 -4.03 -11.71 12.59
C ALA A 230 -3.55 -13.15 12.36
N ILE A 231 -4.27 -13.93 11.55
CA ILE A 231 -3.86 -15.29 11.16
C ILE A 231 -2.54 -15.26 10.39
N LEU A 232 -2.40 -14.34 9.43
CA LEU A 232 -1.16 -14.15 8.68
C LEU A 232 0.01 -13.80 9.60
N ALA A 233 -0.17 -12.84 10.51
CA ALA A 233 0.88 -12.43 11.44
C ALA A 233 1.33 -13.59 12.35
N VAL A 234 0.39 -14.42 12.83
CA VAL A 234 0.72 -15.62 13.63
C VAL A 234 1.48 -16.64 12.79
N ASN A 235 1.06 -16.91 11.56
CA ASN A 235 1.76 -17.82 10.67
C ASN A 235 3.18 -17.35 10.36
N GLU A 236 3.34 -16.07 10.03
CA GLU A 236 4.65 -15.48 9.73
C GLU A 236 5.61 -15.59 10.93
N ILE A 237 5.10 -15.38 12.15
CA ILE A 237 5.90 -15.53 13.38
C ILE A 237 6.27 -17.00 13.63
N MET A 238 5.35 -17.94 13.38
CA MET A 238 5.65 -19.37 13.54
C MET A 238 6.66 -19.87 12.50
N ASP A 239 6.60 -19.38 11.26
CA ASP A 239 7.56 -19.73 10.21
C ASP A 239 8.96 -19.13 10.48
N MET A 240 9.06 -18.10 11.33
CA MET A 240 10.33 -17.49 11.75
C MET A 240 11.03 -18.19 12.93
N VAL A 241 10.33 -19.07 13.68
CA VAL A 241 10.86 -19.79 14.87
C VAL A 241 11.25 -21.20 14.50
#